data_AF-A0A7C7ZQC6-F1
#
_entry.id   AF-A0A7C7ZQC6-F1
#
_cell.length_a   1.000
_cell.length_b   1.000
_cell.length_c   1.000
_cell.angle_alpha   90.00
_cell.angle_beta   90.00
_cell.angle_gamma   90.00
#
_symmetry.space_group_name_H-M   'P 1'
#
loop_
_entity.id
_entity.type
_entity.pdbx_description
1 polymer ?
#
loop_
_entity_poly.entity_id
_entity_poly.type
_entity_poly.pdbx_seq_one_letter_code
_entity_poly.pdbx_strand_id
1 'polypeptide(L)'
;YRGKKVAMFCTGGIRCEKSTAYLKSQGFDTVYHLHGGILKYLEEMDEDQSLWEGECFVFDDRVAVKHNLEQGQYDQCHACRYPITQEDKAHPHYEKGVSCPRCHGSRSETQVSRYRERERQIQLSKARGEEHIGDHASQIIAAKAKKKALKKQK
;
A
#
# COMPACT_ATOMS: atom_id res chain seq x y z
N TYR A 1 24.39 6.58 21.39
CA TYR A 1 23.01 6.75 20.88
C TYR A 1 22.00 7.09 21.98
N ARG A 2 22.16 6.62 23.23
CA ARG A 2 21.37 7.08 24.39
C ARG A 2 21.57 8.60 24.57
N GLY A 3 20.47 9.37 24.64
CA GLY A 3 20.47 10.84 24.71
C GLY A 3 20.07 11.58 23.43
N LYS A 4 19.94 10.91 22.28
CA LYS A 4 19.40 11.54 21.05
C LYS A 4 17.86 11.52 21.06
N LYS A 5 17.24 12.55 20.46
CA LYS A 5 15.81 12.56 20.13
C LYS A 5 15.54 11.57 19.00
N VAL A 6 14.60 10.66 19.20
CA VAL A 6 14.16 9.67 18.20
C VAL A 6 12.72 9.99 17.82
N ALA A 7 12.48 10.24 16.53
CA ALA A 7 11.14 10.38 15.95
C ALA A 7 10.87 9.19 15.03
N MET A 8 9.75 8.50 15.23
CA MET A 8 9.35 7.34 14.44
C MET A 8 8.01 7.57 13.75
N PHE A 9 7.83 6.93 12.60
CA PHE A 9 6.57 6.91 11.90
C PHE A 9 6.38 5.58 11.18
N CYS A 10 5.13 5.22 10.95
CA CYS A 10 4.73 4.12 10.09
C CYS A 10 3.39 4.48 9.44
N THR A 11 2.91 3.66 8.51
CA THR A 11 1.69 3.94 7.71
C THR A 11 0.51 4.42 8.57
N GLY A 12 0.10 3.66 9.59
CA GLY A 12 -1.06 3.99 10.44
C GLY A 12 -0.77 4.12 11.94
N GLY A 13 0.49 4.34 12.34
CA GLY A 13 0.86 4.57 13.75
C GLY A 13 1.02 3.31 14.63
N ILE A 14 0.24 2.24 14.42
CA ILE A 14 0.18 1.08 15.32
C ILE A 14 1.53 0.39 15.62
N ARG A 15 2.44 0.32 14.63
CA ARG A 15 3.79 -0.25 14.86
C ARG A 15 4.63 0.66 15.76
N CYS A 16 4.45 1.97 15.61
CA CYS A 16 5.18 2.97 16.37
C CYS A 16 4.71 3.07 17.82
N GLU A 17 3.44 2.77 18.12
CA GLU A 17 2.96 2.66 19.50
C GLU A 17 3.77 1.61 20.27
N LYS A 18 3.88 0.40 19.68
CA LYS A 18 4.65 -0.71 20.25
C LYS A 18 6.15 -0.40 20.31
N SER A 19 6.73 0.10 19.23
CA SER A 19 8.18 0.38 19.19
C SER A 19 8.59 1.52 20.11
N THR A 20 7.73 2.53 20.31
CA THR A 20 7.95 3.62 21.27
C THR A 20 7.98 3.08 22.69
N ALA A 21 7.00 2.26 23.06
CA ALA A 21 6.96 1.65 24.39
C ALA A 21 8.19 0.76 24.63
N TYR A 22 8.59 -0.01 23.62
CA TYR A 22 9.80 -0.84 23.68
C TYR A 22 11.08 0.00 23.84
N LEU A 23 11.29 1.04 23.04
CA LEU A 23 12.50 1.87 23.17
C LEU A 23 12.56 2.59 24.52
N LYS A 24 11.42 3.06 25.04
CA LYS A 24 11.35 3.62 26.39
C LYS A 24 11.77 2.59 27.45
N SER A 25 11.32 1.34 27.34
CA SER A 25 11.74 0.28 28.27
C SER A 25 13.23 -0.09 28.16
N GLN A 26 13.88 0.20 27.03
CA GLN A 26 15.32 0.04 26.83
C GLN A 26 16.16 1.23 27.34
N GLY A 27 15.53 2.23 27.98
CA GLY A 27 16.21 3.39 28.54
C GLY A 27 16.48 4.51 27.54
N PHE A 28 15.65 4.65 26.50
CA PHE A 28 15.64 5.83 25.65
C PHE A 28 14.62 6.85 26.19
N ASP A 29 15.10 7.99 26.66
CA ASP A 29 14.25 8.98 27.34
C ASP A 29 13.41 9.82 26.36
N THR A 30 13.95 10.10 25.17
CA THR A 30 13.38 11.08 24.25
C THR A 30 12.91 10.44 22.94
N VAL A 31 11.82 9.67 23.04
CA VAL A 31 11.21 8.93 21.92
C VAL A 31 9.82 9.44 21.62
N TYR A 32 9.59 9.84 20.37
CA TYR A 32 8.32 10.31 19.83
C TYR A 32 7.89 9.45 18.66
N HIS A 33 6.58 9.42 18.41
CA HIS A 33 6.06 8.91 17.15
C HIS A 33 4.98 9.82 16.56
N LEU A 34 4.84 9.75 15.24
CA LEU A 34 3.78 10.42 14.52
C LEU A 34 2.42 9.78 14.87
N HIS A 35 1.61 10.50 15.64
CA HIS A 35 0.28 10.04 16.04
C HIS A 35 -0.63 9.89 14.81
N GLY A 36 -1.27 8.72 14.66
CA GLY A 36 -2.06 8.38 13.47
C GLY A 36 -1.23 7.99 12.23
N GLY A 37 0.10 8.08 12.30
CA GLY A 37 1.00 7.67 11.23
C GLY A 37 0.96 8.57 9.99
N ILE A 38 1.59 8.08 8.92
CA ILE A 38 1.71 8.79 7.64
C ILE A 38 0.33 9.07 7.03
N LEU A 39 -0.63 8.16 7.15
CA LEU A 39 -1.96 8.36 6.58
C LEU A 39 -2.68 9.57 7.19
N LYS A 40 -2.61 9.75 8.51
CA LYS A 40 -3.18 10.93 9.16
C LYS A 40 -2.45 12.20 8.72
N TYR A 41 -1.12 12.14 8.62
CA TYR A 41 -0.31 13.25 8.14
C TYR A 41 -0.67 13.68 6.71
N LEU A 42 -0.81 12.74 5.78
CA LEU A 42 -1.21 13.01 4.39
C LEU A 42 -2.66 13.49 4.23
N GLU A 43 -3.48 13.26 5.25
CA GLU A 43 -4.87 13.74 5.29
C GLU A 43 -4.97 15.19 5.80
N GLU A 44 -4.16 15.55 6.80
CA GLU A 44 -4.30 16.80 7.55
C GLU A 44 -3.29 17.88 7.14
N MET A 45 -2.11 17.50 6.62
CA MET A 45 -1.05 18.44 6.24
C MET A 45 -1.26 18.95 4.82
N ASP A 46 -1.15 20.27 4.65
CA ASP A 46 -1.15 20.89 3.32
C ASP A 46 0.07 20.42 2.51
N GLU A 47 -0.14 20.14 1.23
CA GLU A 47 0.87 19.52 0.36
C GLU A 47 2.09 20.44 0.16
N ASP A 48 1.88 21.75 0.09
CA ASP A 48 2.93 22.77 -0.04
C ASP A 48 3.82 22.91 1.21
N GLN A 49 3.32 22.49 2.37
CA GLN A 49 4.04 22.50 3.65
C GLN A 49 4.52 21.10 4.05
N SER A 50 4.26 20.10 3.20
CA SER A 50 4.55 18.71 3.51
C SER A 50 6.03 18.39 3.38
N LEU A 51 6.54 17.58 4.30
CA LEU A 51 7.87 16.96 4.24
C LEU A 51 7.81 15.55 3.64
N TRP A 52 6.64 15.11 3.18
CA TRP A 52 6.48 13.79 2.58
C TRP A 52 6.82 13.81 1.10
N GLU A 53 7.66 12.88 0.66
CA GLU A 53 8.06 12.71 -0.74
C GLU A 53 7.57 11.37 -1.28
N GLY A 54 6.98 11.38 -2.47
CA GLY A 54 6.46 10.18 -3.14
C GLY A 54 5.13 9.69 -2.56
N GLU A 55 4.91 8.38 -2.57
CA GLU A 55 3.63 7.76 -2.20
C GLU A 55 3.78 6.84 -0.97
N CYS A 56 2.76 6.78 -0.14
CA CYS A 56 2.72 5.95 1.06
C CYS A 56 2.14 4.57 0.73
N PHE A 57 2.96 3.51 0.87
CA PHE A 57 2.51 2.14 0.69
C PHE A 57 1.40 1.74 1.67
N VAL A 58 0.35 1.11 1.14
CA VAL A 58 -0.80 0.57 1.89
C VAL A 58 -1.01 -0.92 1.59
N PHE A 59 -1.57 -1.64 2.57
CA PHE A 59 -1.72 -3.09 2.54
C PHE A 59 -3.09 -3.51 1.98
N ASP A 60 -3.50 -2.88 0.88
CA ASP A 60 -4.73 -3.18 0.14
C ASP A 60 -4.52 -2.94 -1.36
N ASP A 61 -5.57 -3.12 -2.17
CA ASP A 61 -5.51 -3.06 -3.63
C ASP A 61 -5.06 -1.69 -4.18
N ARG A 62 -5.06 -0.63 -3.37
CA ARG A 62 -4.56 0.68 -3.81
C ARG A 62 -3.06 0.72 -3.95
N VAL A 63 -2.34 -0.19 -3.28
CA VAL A 63 -0.86 -0.34 -3.25
C VAL A 63 -0.15 0.83 -2.60
N ALA A 64 -0.43 2.06 -3.01
CA ALA A 64 0.08 3.28 -2.42
C ALA A 64 -0.96 4.40 -2.49
N VAL A 65 -0.81 5.40 -1.62
CA VAL A 65 -1.62 6.61 -1.60
C VAL A 65 -0.75 7.85 -1.52
N LYS A 66 -1.23 8.95 -2.12
CA LYS A 66 -0.62 10.28 -2.04
C LYS A 66 -1.37 11.17 -1.05
N HIS A 67 -1.10 12.48 -1.04
CA HIS A 67 -1.86 13.48 -0.28
C HIS A 67 -3.36 13.35 -0.54
N ASN A 68 -4.15 13.74 0.46
CA ASN A 68 -5.60 13.54 0.51
C ASN A 68 -6.03 12.05 0.47
N LEU A 69 -5.10 11.11 0.67
CA LEU A 69 -5.33 9.66 0.64
C LEU A 69 -5.85 9.16 -0.71
N GLU A 70 -5.57 9.90 -1.78
CA GLU A 70 -5.87 9.50 -3.14
C GLU A 70 -4.99 8.32 -3.55
N GLN A 71 -5.52 7.43 -4.39
CA GLN A 71 -4.76 6.30 -4.91
C GLN A 71 -3.57 6.81 -5.74
N GLY A 72 -2.41 6.21 -5.49
CA GLY A 72 -1.17 6.50 -6.19
C GLY A 72 -1.07 5.84 -7.58
N GLN A 73 0.08 5.99 -8.23
CA GLN A 73 0.30 5.48 -9.58
C GLN A 73 0.71 4.00 -9.63
N TYR A 74 1.13 3.43 -8.49
CA TYR A 74 1.61 2.06 -8.44
C TYR A 74 0.46 1.04 -8.45
N ASP A 75 0.68 -0.04 -9.19
CA ASP A 75 -0.03 -1.30 -9.04
C ASP A 75 0.91 -2.33 -8.37
N GLN A 76 0.45 -3.55 -8.12
CA GLN A 76 1.24 -4.59 -7.49
C GLN A 76 1.43 -5.79 -8.41
N CYS A 77 2.68 -6.25 -8.54
CA CYS A 77 2.92 -7.55 -9.14
C CYS A 77 2.37 -8.66 -8.23
N HIS A 78 1.36 -9.40 -8.68
CA HIS A 78 0.75 -10.48 -7.89
C HIS A 78 1.63 -11.73 -7.72
N ALA A 79 2.82 -11.76 -8.34
CA ALA A 79 3.80 -12.82 -8.14
C ALA A 79 4.82 -12.50 -7.04
N CYS A 80 5.42 -11.30 -7.08
CA CYS A 80 6.48 -10.91 -6.13
C CYS A 80 6.07 -9.84 -5.12
N ARG A 81 4.86 -9.30 -5.22
CA ARG A 81 4.30 -8.24 -4.37
C ARG A 81 5.03 -6.90 -4.44
N TYR A 82 5.92 -6.73 -5.42
CA TYR A 82 6.56 -5.46 -5.65
C TYR A 82 5.61 -4.46 -6.32
N PRO A 83 5.62 -3.18 -5.91
CA PRO A 83 4.96 -2.12 -6.64
C PRO A 83 5.51 -2.02 -8.06
N ILE A 84 4.63 -1.81 -9.04
CA ILE A 84 4.96 -1.69 -10.46
C ILE A 84 4.22 -0.51 -11.07
N THR A 85 4.88 0.18 -11.98
CA THR A 85 4.34 1.32 -12.72
C THR A 85 3.63 0.86 -14.00
N GLN A 86 3.05 1.79 -14.76
CA GLN A 86 2.54 1.49 -16.11
C GLN A 86 3.67 1.15 -17.09
N GLU A 87 4.85 1.75 -16.93
CA GLU A 87 6.03 1.44 -17.73
C GLU A 87 6.48 -0.01 -17.51
N ASP A 88 6.51 -0.47 -16.25
CA ASP A 88 6.81 -1.86 -15.92
C ASP A 88 5.83 -2.85 -16.57
N LYS A 89 4.56 -2.45 -16.71
CA LYS A 89 3.52 -3.27 -17.36
C LYS A 89 3.66 -3.35 -18.88
N ALA A 90 4.31 -2.36 -19.50
CA ALA A 90 4.58 -2.35 -20.94
C ALA A 90 5.81 -3.21 -21.30
N HIS A 91 6.62 -3.60 -20.32
CA HIS A 91 7.83 -4.38 -20.55
C HIS A 91 7.53 -5.81 -21.05
N PRO A 92 8.33 -6.39 -21.98
CA PRO A 92 8.08 -7.74 -22.54
C PRO A 92 8.04 -8.90 -21.53
N HIS A 93 8.56 -8.67 -20.33
CA HIS A 93 8.60 -9.65 -19.24
C HIS A 93 7.44 -9.50 -18.24
N TYR A 94 6.54 -8.56 -18.48
CA TYR A 94 5.31 -8.44 -17.72
C TYR A 94 4.27 -9.42 -18.24
N GLU A 95 3.73 -10.20 -17.32
CA GLU A 95 2.55 -11.02 -17.55
C GLU A 95 1.61 -10.79 -16.38
N LYS A 96 0.43 -10.22 -16.66
CA LYS A 96 -0.54 -9.84 -15.63
C LYS A 96 -0.84 -11.03 -14.71
N GLY A 97 -0.74 -10.80 -13.41
CA GLY A 97 -0.96 -11.83 -12.40
C GLY A 97 0.23 -12.78 -12.15
N VAL A 98 1.25 -12.79 -13.03
CA VAL A 98 2.23 -13.90 -13.14
C VAL A 98 3.67 -13.45 -13.00
N SER A 99 4.07 -12.35 -13.63
CA SER A 99 5.45 -11.85 -13.53
C SER A 99 5.54 -10.37 -13.86
N CYS A 100 6.64 -9.75 -13.43
CA CYS A 100 7.03 -8.38 -13.77
C CYS A 100 8.52 -8.37 -14.16
N PRO A 101 9.06 -7.27 -14.70
CA PRO A 101 10.47 -7.18 -15.10
C PRO A 101 11.45 -7.59 -14.01
N ARG A 102 11.12 -7.29 -12.75
CA ARG A 102 11.94 -7.61 -11.59
C ARG A 102 11.97 -9.09 -11.23
N CYS A 103 10.87 -9.82 -11.41
CA CYS A 103 10.75 -11.21 -10.94
C CYS A 103 10.60 -12.23 -12.06
N HIS A 104 10.70 -11.80 -13.31
CA HIS A 104 10.74 -12.71 -14.44
C HIS A 104 11.89 -13.72 -14.26
N GLY A 105 11.62 -14.99 -14.52
CA GLY A 105 12.60 -16.08 -14.34
C GLY A 105 12.95 -16.44 -12.89
N SER A 106 12.47 -15.71 -11.87
CA SER A 106 12.81 -16.00 -10.46
C SER A 106 11.84 -16.94 -9.75
N ARG A 107 10.83 -17.44 -10.46
CA ARG A 107 9.76 -18.31 -9.94
C ARG A 107 9.84 -19.68 -10.59
N SER A 108 9.58 -20.73 -9.82
CA SER A 108 9.52 -22.08 -10.38
C SER A 108 8.36 -22.22 -11.36
N GLU A 109 8.45 -23.15 -12.30
CA GLU A 109 7.37 -23.44 -13.25
C GLU A 109 6.05 -23.74 -12.53
N THR A 110 6.11 -24.48 -11.41
CA THR A 110 4.95 -24.78 -10.57
C THR A 110 4.32 -23.52 -9.96
N GLN A 111 5.12 -22.53 -9.55
CA GLN A 111 4.62 -21.25 -9.06
C GLN A 111 3.99 -20.44 -10.19
N VAL A 112 4.65 -20.36 -11.34
CA VAL A 112 4.16 -19.65 -12.53
C VAL A 112 2.80 -20.20 -12.97
N SER A 113 2.64 -21.53 -13.06
CA SER A 113 1.37 -22.17 -13.42
C SER A 113 0.25 -21.84 -12.42
N ARG A 114 0.54 -21.85 -11.11
CA ARG A 114 -0.43 -21.45 -10.07
C ARG A 114 -0.83 -19.98 -10.18
N TYR A 115 0.10 -19.10 -10.54
CA TYR A 115 -0.18 -17.68 -10.68
C TYR A 115 -1.05 -17.40 -11.92
N ARG A 116 -0.76 -18.08 -13.04
CA ARG A 116 -1.59 -18.03 -14.26
C ARG A 116 -3.01 -18.51 -13.98
N GLU A 117 -3.14 -19.62 -13.26
CA GLU A 117 -4.46 -20.17 -12.94
C GLU A 117 -5.25 -19.23 -12.02
N ARG A 118 -4.60 -18.64 -11.01
CA ARG A 118 -5.24 -17.60 -10.18
C ARG A 118 -5.73 -16.43 -11.02
N GLU A 119 -4.90 -15.88 -11.92
CA GLU A 119 -5.30 -14.78 -12.80
C GLU A 119 -6.47 -15.19 -13.70
N ARG A 120 -6.44 -16.40 -14.26
CA ARG A 120 -7.53 -16.94 -15.06
C ARG A 120 -8.84 -16.97 -14.29
N GLN A 121 -8.84 -17.46 -13.05
CA GLN A 121 -10.04 -17.51 -12.21
C GLN A 121 -10.57 -16.10 -11.88
N ILE A 122 -9.67 -15.14 -11.60
CA ILE A 122 -10.03 -13.72 -11.43
C ILE A 122 -10.74 -13.19 -12.68
N GLN A 123 -10.17 -13.42 -13.88
CA GLN A 123 -10.74 -12.91 -15.13
C GLN A 123 -12.08 -13.58 -15.48
N LEU A 124 -12.22 -14.88 -15.22
CA LEU A 124 -13.48 -15.60 -15.42
C LEU A 124 -14.59 -15.07 -14.50
N SER A 125 -14.30 -14.83 -13.22
CA SER A 125 -15.26 -14.24 -12.27
C SER A 125 -15.71 -12.85 -12.75
N LYS A 126 -14.76 -12.01 -13.16
CA LYS A 126 -15.05 -10.68 -13.71
C LYS A 126 -15.94 -10.75 -14.96
N ALA A 127 -15.65 -11.68 -15.87
CA ALA A 127 -16.45 -11.88 -17.07
C ALA A 127 -17.89 -12.32 -16.77
N ARG A 128 -18.10 -13.05 -15.66
CA ARG A 128 -19.44 -13.44 -15.18
C ARG A 128 -20.12 -12.36 -14.34
N GLY A 129 -19.43 -11.27 -14.00
CA GLY A 129 -19.93 -10.27 -13.04
C GLY A 129 -20.03 -10.81 -11.60
N GLU A 130 -19.35 -11.91 -11.31
CA GLU A 130 -19.29 -12.51 -9.99
C GLU A 130 -18.17 -11.87 -9.16
N GLU A 131 -18.44 -11.72 -7.88
CA GLU A 131 -17.45 -11.25 -6.92
C GLU A 131 -16.40 -12.32 -6.67
N HIS A 132 -15.12 -11.91 -6.69
CA HIS A 132 -14.02 -12.79 -6.35
C HIS A 132 -13.41 -12.42 -4.98
N ILE A 133 -12.55 -13.30 -4.44
CA ILE A 133 -12.01 -13.18 -3.09
C ILE A 133 -11.31 -11.82 -2.92
N GLY A 134 -11.84 -10.98 -2.04
CA GLY A 134 -11.28 -9.67 -1.69
C GLY A 134 -12.01 -8.48 -2.30
N ASP A 135 -12.78 -8.66 -3.37
CA ASP A 135 -13.44 -7.55 -4.10
C ASP A 135 -14.39 -6.73 -3.19
N HIS A 136 -15.09 -7.40 -2.26
CA HIS A 136 -16.02 -6.77 -1.31
C HIS A 136 -15.36 -5.67 -0.46
N ALA A 137 -14.15 -5.94 0.03
CA ALA A 137 -13.43 -4.99 0.89
C ALA A 137 -13.06 -3.73 0.11
N SER A 138 -12.62 -3.88 -1.14
CA SER A 138 -12.23 -2.78 -2.02
C SER A 138 -13.42 -1.90 -2.39
N GLN A 139 -14.59 -2.49 -2.63
CA GLN A 139 -15.84 -1.74 -2.85
C GLN A 139 -16.23 -0.91 -1.62
N ILE A 140 -16.12 -1.46 -0.40
CA ILE A 140 -16.40 -0.73 0.85
C ILE A 140 -15.44 0.45 1.03
N ILE A 141 -14.14 0.24 0.77
CA ILE A 141 -13.13 1.29 0.89
C ILE A 141 -13.43 2.43 -0.08
N ALA A 142 -13.73 2.12 -1.34
CA ALA A 142 -14.09 3.12 -2.35
C ALA A 142 -15.35 3.91 -1.97
N ALA A 143 -16.40 3.22 -1.47
CA ALA A 143 -17.63 3.87 -1.02
C ALA A 143 -17.39 4.82 0.15
N LYS A 144 -16.54 4.45 1.12
CA LYS A 144 -16.15 5.31 2.25
C LYS A 144 -15.38 6.55 1.78
N ALA A 145 -14.42 6.38 0.86
CA ALA A 145 -13.65 7.48 0.30
C ALA A 145 -14.56 8.49 -0.41
N LYS A 146 -15.50 8.01 -1.26
CA LYS A 146 -16.47 8.84 -1.95
C LYS A 146 -17.37 9.62 -0.98
N LYS A 147 -17.87 8.97 0.07
CA LYS A 147 -18.69 9.63 1.12
C LYS A 147 -17.92 10.72 1.86
N LYS A 148 -16.62 10.53 2.08
CA LYS A 148 -15.74 11.51 2.75
C LYS A 148 -15.46 12.70 1.86
N ALA A 149 -15.15 12.49 0.57
CA ALA A 149 -14.98 13.56 -0.41
C ALA A 149 -16.25 14.43 -0.53
N LEU A 150 -17.43 13.80 -0.60
CA LEU A 150 -18.73 14.50 -0.61
C LEU A 150 -18.99 15.35 0.64
N LYS A 151 -18.46 14.95 1.81
CA LYS A 151 -18.57 15.73 3.05
C LYS A 151 -17.61 16.92 3.09
N LYS A 152 -16.43 16.82 2.47
CA LYS A 152 -15.42 17.90 2.45
C LYS A 152 -15.81 19.04 1.47
N GLN A 153 -16.76 18.79 0.57
CA GLN A 153 -17.31 19.76 -0.39
C GLN A 153 -18.58 20.49 0.11
N LYS A 154 -19.07 20.15 1.31
CA LYS A 154 -20.20 20.82 1.99
C LYS A 154 -19.67 21.62 3.16
#